data_AF-U1PUY9-F1
#
_entry.id   AF-U1PUY9-F1
#
_cell.length_a   1.000
_cell.length_b   1.000
_cell.length_c   1.000
_cell.angle_alpha   90.00
_cell.angle_beta   90.00
_cell.angle_gamma   90.00
#
_symmetry.space_group_name_H-M   'P 1'
#
loop_
_entity.id
_entity.type
_entity.pdbx_description
1 polymer ?
#
loop_
_entity_poly.entity_id
_entity_poly.type
_entity_poly.pdbx_seq_one_letter_code
_entity_poly.pdbx_strand_id
1 'polypeptide(L)'
;IVQAGLGFFGAAVTHLLLHGFYKAYQFLSAGDAVEQTSPESGHEGDGSRGVGVVGFLVTLLTGVAGGGVFVLLTGKGTKLDGGVVLTLLVVVVTLHAAWGFARRPSLSPAARYLAVPVVAVSGVVVYTGVYAAVTTVLGDLPVVTAPAELRPVHLVVTAVFLLAYVATETGVYRRSSRLYVALVNAGQPPANTLTTTTEEYDE
;
A
#
# COMPACT_ATOMS: atom_id res chain seq x y z
N ILE A 1 -7.83 -1.60 8.46
CA ILE A 1 -7.27 -2.85 9.04
C ILE A 1 -8.04 -4.06 8.50
N VAL A 2 -7.86 -4.40 7.22
CA VAL A 2 -8.52 -5.58 6.61
C VAL A 2 -8.01 -6.89 7.24
N GLN A 3 -6.76 -6.89 7.71
CA GLN A 3 -6.10 -8.04 8.32
C GLN A 3 -6.81 -8.55 9.59
N ALA A 4 -7.34 -7.67 10.43
CA ALA A 4 -8.11 -8.06 11.61
C ALA A 4 -9.46 -8.71 11.20
N GLY A 5 -10.11 -8.18 10.16
CA GLY A 5 -11.33 -8.78 9.61
C GLY A 5 -11.12 -10.18 9.03
N LEU A 6 -9.90 -10.50 8.58
CA LEU A 6 -9.49 -11.84 8.12
C LEU A 6 -9.04 -12.77 9.27
N GLY A 7 -9.13 -12.33 10.54
CA GLY A 7 -8.66 -13.10 11.70
C GLY A 7 -7.16 -13.06 11.94
N PHE A 8 -6.39 -12.24 11.20
CA PHE A 8 -4.95 -12.09 11.40
C PHE A 8 -4.61 -10.89 12.29
N PHE A 9 -4.94 -11.02 13.58
CA PHE A 9 -4.69 -9.97 14.56
C PHE A 9 -3.22 -9.63 14.72
N GLY A 10 -2.32 -10.63 14.74
CA GLY A 10 -0.88 -10.36 14.76
C GLY A 10 -0.44 -9.52 13.56
N ALA A 11 -0.96 -9.78 12.35
CA ALA A 11 -0.63 -9.02 11.15
C ALA A 11 -1.17 -7.58 11.22
N ALA A 12 -2.38 -7.41 11.77
CA ALA A 12 -2.98 -6.10 12.02
C ALA A 12 -2.16 -5.25 13.01
N VAL A 13 -1.71 -5.85 14.12
CA VAL A 13 -0.84 -5.18 15.10
C VAL A 13 0.50 -4.81 14.47
N THR A 14 1.13 -5.73 13.73
CA THR A 14 2.36 -5.44 12.98
C THR A 14 2.19 -4.28 12.01
N HIS A 15 1.08 -4.25 11.26
CA HIS A 15 0.78 -3.17 10.33
C HIS A 15 0.63 -1.82 11.06
N LEU A 16 -0.09 -1.79 12.18
CA LEU A 16 -0.25 -0.57 12.99
C LEU A 16 1.09 -0.06 13.54
N LEU A 17 1.94 -0.96 14.06
CA LEU A 17 3.26 -0.60 14.56
C LEU A 17 4.12 0.02 13.45
N LEU A 18 4.28 -0.69 12.33
CA LEU A 18 5.10 -0.23 11.22
C LEU A 18 4.55 1.06 10.59
N HIS A 19 3.23 1.16 10.44
CA HIS A 19 2.60 2.36 9.94
C HIS A 19 2.75 3.54 10.90
N GLY A 20 2.70 3.29 12.22
CA GLY A 20 2.98 4.29 13.25
C GLY A 20 4.39 4.86 13.14
N PHE A 21 5.41 4.00 13.04
CA PHE A 21 6.80 4.43 12.82
C PHE A 21 6.95 5.18 11.50
N TYR A 22 6.35 4.68 10.42
CA TYR A 22 6.39 5.34 9.12
C TYR A 22 5.78 6.73 9.15
N LYS A 23 4.62 6.89 9.81
CA LYS A 23 3.96 8.19 9.95
C LYS A 23 4.75 9.13 10.85
N ALA A 24 5.29 8.65 11.98
CA ALA A 24 6.15 9.46 12.84
C ALA A 24 7.38 9.97 12.08
N TYR A 25 8.03 9.12 11.29
CA TYR A 25 9.11 9.52 10.40
C TYR A 25 8.66 10.62 9.42
N GLN A 26 7.53 10.44 8.74
CA GLN A 26 6.98 11.43 7.81
C GLN A 26 6.69 12.78 8.49
N PHE A 27 6.14 12.77 9.70
CA PHE A 27 5.89 14.00 10.46
C PHE A 27 7.18 14.70 10.87
N LEU A 28 8.18 13.95 11.35
CA LEU A 28 9.48 14.50 11.74
C LEU A 28 10.26 15.04 10.52
N SER A 29 10.18 14.37 9.36
CA SER A 29 10.84 14.82 8.13
C SER A 29 10.11 15.96 7.43
N ALA A 30 8.82 16.19 7.72
CA ALA A 30 8.06 17.26 7.08
C ALA A 30 8.60 18.66 7.45
N GLY A 31 9.19 18.82 8.64
CA GLY A 31 9.81 20.07 9.08
C GLY A 31 10.96 20.55 8.19
N ASP A 32 11.72 19.62 7.60
CA ASP A 32 12.83 19.92 6.67
C ASP A 32 12.36 20.16 5.23
N ALA A 33 11.07 19.93 4.92
CA ALA A 33 10.53 19.88 3.55
C ALA A 33 9.52 21.00 3.24
N VAL A 34 9.21 21.91 4.18
CA VAL A 34 8.37 23.09 3.91
C VAL A 34 9.23 24.23 3.36
N GLU A 35 9.91 23.98 2.23
CA GLU A 35 10.44 25.05 1.39
C GLU A 35 9.29 25.52 0.48
N GLN A 36 8.96 26.80 0.52
CA GLN A 36 7.91 27.37 -0.33
C GLN A 36 8.38 27.35 -1.79
N THR A 37 8.06 26.27 -2.50
CA THR A 37 8.34 26.16 -3.94
C THR A 37 7.25 26.90 -4.71
N SER A 38 7.64 27.92 -5.47
CA SER A 38 6.74 28.57 -6.43
C SER A 38 6.45 27.58 -7.56
N PRO A 39 5.20 27.49 -8.06
CA PRO A 39 4.89 26.62 -9.18
C PRO A 39 5.75 27.02 -10.38
N GLU A 40 6.70 26.17 -10.77
CA GLU A 40 7.44 26.39 -12.01
C GLU A 40 6.43 26.35 -13.17
N SER A 41 6.31 27.48 -13.86
CA SER A 41 5.56 27.63 -15.09
C SER A 41 6.24 26.81 -16.18
N GLY A 42 5.91 25.52 -16.26
CA GLY A 42 6.50 24.64 -17.26
C GLY A 42 6.41 23.15 -16.94
N HIS A 43 5.24 22.64 -16.58
CA HIS A 43 4.97 21.22 -16.82
C HIS A 43 4.44 21.07 -18.26
N GLU A 44 5.33 21.26 -19.23
CA GLU A 44 5.17 20.59 -20.51
C GLU A 44 5.02 19.11 -20.18
N GLY A 45 3.93 18.50 -20.63
CA GLY A 45 3.55 17.14 -20.25
C GLY A 45 4.73 16.20 -20.43
N ASP A 46 5.34 15.77 -19.32
CA ASP A 46 6.26 14.65 -19.30
C ASP A 46 5.41 13.43 -19.61
N GLY A 47 5.24 13.21 -20.92
CA GLY A 47 4.55 12.08 -21.49
C GLY A 47 5.18 10.87 -20.84
N SER A 48 4.42 10.26 -19.93
CA SER A 48 4.82 9.12 -19.14
C SER A 48 5.65 8.21 -20.04
N ARG A 49 6.98 8.19 -19.89
CA ARG A 49 7.79 7.18 -20.55
C ARG A 49 7.29 5.87 -19.97
N GLY A 50 6.40 5.23 -20.72
CA GLY A 50 5.71 4.03 -20.29
C GLY A 50 6.76 3.05 -19.81
N VAL A 51 6.50 2.40 -18.67
CA VAL A 51 7.35 1.30 -18.22
C VAL A 51 7.35 0.29 -19.37
N GLY A 52 8.50 0.13 -20.04
CA GLY A 52 8.63 -0.80 -21.16
C GLY A 52 8.27 -2.22 -20.72
N VAL A 53 8.00 -3.12 -21.69
CA VAL A 53 7.57 -4.51 -21.43
C VAL A 53 8.47 -5.21 -20.39
N VAL A 54 9.78 -5.00 -20.48
CA VAL A 54 10.75 -5.54 -19.50
C VAL A 54 10.49 -5.04 -18.09
N GLY A 55 10.29 -3.73 -17.91
CA GLY A 55 10.00 -3.16 -16.59
C GLY A 55 8.66 -3.64 -16.03
N PHE A 56 7.66 -3.86 -16.88
CA PHE A 56 6.39 -4.45 -16.48
C PHE A 56 6.59 -5.89 -15.98
N LEU A 57 7.32 -6.71 -16.74
CA LEU A 57 7.62 -8.09 -16.36
C LEU A 57 8.43 -8.17 -15.06
N VAL A 58 9.47 -7.34 -14.90
CA VAL A 58 10.26 -7.27 -13.66
C VAL A 58 9.38 -6.88 -12.47
N THR A 59 8.49 -5.90 -12.65
CA THR A 59 7.55 -5.46 -11.60
C THR A 59 6.58 -6.58 -11.22
N LEU A 60 6.01 -7.27 -12.21
CA LEU A 60 5.10 -8.38 -12.00
C LEU A 60 5.78 -9.54 -11.25
N LEU A 61 6.96 -9.96 -11.72
CA LEU A 61 7.76 -11.01 -11.09
C LEU A 61 8.14 -10.62 -9.66
N THR A 62 8.49 -9.35 -9.43
CA THR A 62 8.79 -8.83 -8.09
C THR A 62 7.59 -8.94 -7.16
N GLY A 63 6.40 -8.56 -7.62
CA GLY A 63 5.16 -8.68 -6.84
C GLY A 63 4.87 -10.13 -6.42
N VAL A 64 4.97 -11.06 -7.38
CA VAL A 64 4.79 -12.51 -7.13
C VAL A 64 5.87 -13.04 -6.20
N ALA A 65 7.13 -12.65 -6.39
CA ALA A 65 8.25 -13.05 -5.54
C ALA A 65 8.06 -12.58 -4.09
N GLY A 66 7.56 -11.35 -3.87
CA GLY A 66 7.23 -10.85 -2.54
C GLY A 66 6.16 -11.70 -1.85
N GLY A 67 5.10 -12.08 -2.57
CA GLY A 67 4.10 -13.03 -2.07
C GLY A 67 4.70 -14.40 -1.74
N GLY A 68 5.57 -14.91 -2.62
CA GLY A 68 6.28 -16.18 -2.40
C GLY A 68 7.15 -16.15 -1.15
N VAL A 69 7.96 -15.10 -0.97
CA VAL A 69 8.78 -14.89 0.24
C VAL A 69 7.88 -14.82 1.49
N PHE A 70 6.76 -14.12 1.42
CA PHE A 70 5.81 -14.06 2.53
C PHE A 70 5.24 -15.44 2.90
N VAL A 71 4.81 -16.23 1.91
CA VAL A 71 4.31 -17.60 2.14
C VAL A 71 5.41 -18.49 2.72
N LEU A 72 6.63 -18.41 2.19
CA LEU A 72 7.77 -19.19 2.68
C LEU A 72 8.11 -18.87 4.13
N LEU A 73 8.10 -17.58 4.52
CA LEU A 73 8.50 -17.15 5.86
C LEU A 73 7.38 -17.28 6.90
N THR A 74 6.12 -17.17 6.49
CA THR A 74 4.98 -17.16 7.44
C THR A 74 4.14 -18.42 7.41
N GLY A 75 4.26 -19.26 6.37
CA GLY A 75 3.41 -20.41 6.11
C GLY A 75 1.96 -20.07 5.74
N LYS A 76 1.59 -18.77 5.75
CA LYS A 76 0.23 -18.28 5.50
C LYS A 76 -0.11 -18.36 4.01
N GLY A 77 -1.34 -18.77 3.69
CA GLY A 77 -1.82 -18.86 2.30
C GLY A 77 -1.52 -20.19 1.59
N THR A 78 -1.02 -21.20 2.31
CA THR A 78 -0.90 -22.58 1.84
C THR A 78 -2.22 -23.37 1.93
N LYS A 79 -3.16 -22.90 2.76
CA LYS A 79 -4.52 -23.43 2.91
C LYS A 79 -5.53 -22.48 2.29
N LEU A 80 -6.69 -23.00 1.88
CA LEU A 80 -7.82 -22.20 1.35
C LEU A 80 -8.60 -21.50 2.48
N ASP A 81 -7.91 -20.65 3.23
CA ASP A 81 -8.47 -19.81 4.29
C ASP A 81 -8.20 -18.32 3.99
N GLY A 82 -8.53 -17.42 4.93
CA GLY A 82 -8.24 -15.98 4.80
C GLY A 82 -6.77 -15.67 4.49
N GLY A 83 -5.85 -16.60 4.71
CA GLY A 83 -4.42 -16.47 4.39
C GLY A 83 -4.16 -16.31 2.90
N VAL A 84 -4.99 -16.88 2.03
CA VAL A 84 -4.89 -16.65 0.57
C VAL A 84 -5.15 -15.19 0.24
N VAL A 85 -6.19 -14.60 0.87
CA VAL A 85 -6.51 -13.17 0.70
C VAL A 85 -5.39 -12.30 1.24
N LEU A 86 -4.84 -12.65 2.40
CA LEU A 86 -3.70 -11.93 2.98
C LEU A 86 -2.48 -11.95 2.05
N THR A 87 -2.11 -13.12 1.52
CA THR A 87 -0.99 -13.27 0.58
C THR A 87 -1.25 -12.50 -0.71
N LEU A 88 -2.48 -12.52 -1.23
CA LEU A 88 -2.86 -11.73 -2.39
C LEU A 88 -2.69 -10.23 -2.14
N LEU A 89 -3.08 -9.72 -0.97
CA LEU A 89 -2.86 -8.32 -0.61
C LEU A 89 -1.36 -7.99 -0.52
N VAL A 90 -0.53 -8.89 0.01
CA VAL A 90 0.93 -8.72 0.01
C VAL A 90 1.45 -8.61 -1.43
N VAL A 91 1.03 -9.51 -2.33
CA VAL A 91 1.42 -9.44 -3.76
C VAL A 91 1.03 -8.10 -4.38
N VAL A 92 -0.20 -7.62 -4.14
CA VAL A 92 -0.68 -6.34 -4.68
C VAL A 92 0.13 -5.16 -4.13
N VAL A 93 0.42 -5.13 -2.83
CA VAL A 93 1.21 -4.05 -2.22
C VAL A 93 2.66 -4.08 -2.70
N THR A 94 3.27 -5.27 -2.80
CA THR A 94 4.62 -5.42 -3.36
C THR A 94 4.65 -5.00 -4.83
N LEU A 95 3.64 -5.36 -5.61
CA LEU A 95 3.51 -4.94 -7.01
C LEU A 95 3.38 -3.42 -7.11
N HIS A 96 2.51 -2.80 -6.31
CA HIS A 96 2.32 -1.35 -6.28
C HIS A 96 3.62 -0.63 -5.92
N ALA A 97 4.33 -1.09 -4.89
CA ALA A 97 5.63 -0.55 -4.51
C ALA A 97 6.65 -0.68 -5.65
N ALA A 98 6.79 -1.88 -6.23
CA ALA A 98 7.69 -2.15 -7.34
C ALA A 98 7.40 -1.26 -8.55
N TRP A 99 6.12 -1.04 -8.85
CA TRP A 99 5.68 -0.17 -9.94
C TRP A 99 6.01 1.30 -9.70
N GLY A 100 5.83 1.79 -8.46
CA GLY A 100 6.24 3.13 -8.06
C GLY A 100 7.74 3.38 -8.25
N PHE A 101 8.59 2.41 -7.92
CA PHE A 101 10.03 2.50 -8.18
C PHE A 101 10.37 2.40 -9.67
N ALA A 102 9.69 1.54 -10.42
CA ALA A 102 9.91 1.37 -11.86
C ALA A 102 9.58 2.64 -12.67
N ARG A 103 8.72 3.52 -12.15
CA ARG A 103 8.35 4.81 -12.77
C ARG A 103 9.30 5.95 -12.44
N ARG A 104 10.22 5.81 -11.49
CA ARG A 104 11.16 6.89 -11.13
C ARG A 104 12.16 7.14 -12.28
N PRO A 105 12.27 8.37 -12.80
CA PRO A 105 13.17 8.69 -13.91
C PRO A 105 14.63 8.89 -13.50
N SER A 106 14.92 8.96 -12.20
CA SER A 106 16.23 9.33 -11.65
C SER A 106 17.31 8.24 -11.69
N LEU A 107 17.02 7.03 -12.19
CA LEU A 107 17.95 5.90 -12.21
C LEU A 107 18.20 5.38 -13.63
N SER A 108 19.40 4.88 -13.88
CA SER A 108 19.68 4.13 -15.11
C SER A 108 18.79 2.87 -15.19
N PRO A 109 18.42 2.39 -16.39
CA PRO A 109 17.50 1.25 -16.53
C PRO A 109 17.97 -0.01 -15.80
N ALA A 110 19.26 -0.31 -15.83
CA ALA A 110 19.85 -1.47 -15.15
C ALA A 110 19.78 -1.33 -13.61
N ALA A 111 20.15 -0.17 -13.07
CA ALA A 111 20.05 0.09 -11.64
C ALA A 111 18.60 0.02 -11.16
N ARG A 112 17.65 0.52 -11.96
CA ARG A 112 16.22 0.48 -11.65
C ARG A 112 15.68 -0.95 -11.58
N TYR A 113 16.02 -1.81 -12.53
CA TYR A 113 15.54 -3.20 -12.53
C TYR A 113 16.11 -4.06 -11.42
N LEU A 114 17.29 -3.71 -10.87
CA LEU A 114 17.83 -4.36 -9.68
C LEU A 114 17.23 -3.77 -8.40
N ALA A 115 17.08 -2.45 -8.33
CA ALA A 115 16.56 -1.77 -7.14
C ALA A 115 15.11 -2.17 -6.82
N VAL A 116 14.27 -2.34 -7.86
CA VAL A 116 12.86 -2.73 -7.71
C VAL A 116 12.68 -4.00 -6.86
N PRO A 117 13.26 -5.17 -7.23
CA PRO A 117 13.12 -6.38 -6.44
C PRO A 117 13.82 -6.28 -5.08
N VAL A 118 15.01 -5.67 -5.01
CA VAL A 118 15.76 -5.57 -3.75
C VAL A 118 14.97 -4.80 -2.68
N VAL A 119 14.43 -3.63 -3.04
CA VAL A 119 13.69 -2.79 -2.09
C VAL A 119 12.34 -3.42 -1.76
N ALA A 120 11.62 -3.94 -2.75
CA ALA A 120 10.31 -4.53 -2.52
C ALA A 120 10.38 -5.81 -1.65
N VAL A 121 11.34 -6.70 -1.94
CA VAL A 121 11.52 -7.95 -1.19
C VAL A 121 12.07 -7.69 0.20
N SER A 122 13.03 -6.77 0.37
CA SER A 122 13.53 -6.41 1.71
C SER A 122 12.42 -5.85 2.60
N GLY A 123 11.51 -5.04 2.05
CA GLY A 123 10.31 -4.59 2.76
C GLY A 123 9.42 -5.74 3.26
N VAL A 124 9.22 -6.77 2.42
CA VAL A 124 8.48 -7.98 2.83
C VAL A 124 9.23 -8.73 3.94
N VAL A 125 10.54 -8.91 3.82
CA VAL A 125 11.36 -9.59 4.85
C VAL A 125 11.25 -8.86 6.18
N VAL A 126 11.43 -7.54 6.21
CA VAL A 126 11.28 -6.72 7.43
C VAL A 126 9.88 -6.88 8.01
N TYR A 127 8.84 -6.77 7.18
CA TYR A 127 7.46 -6.96 7.64
C TYR A 127 7.26 -8.33 8.28
N THR A 128 7.73 -9.40 7.63
CA THR A 128 7.60 -10.77 8.16
C THR A 128 8.39 -10.99 9.45
N GLY A 129 9.56 -10.37 9.61
CA GLY A 129 10.33 -10.43 10.84
C GLY A 129 9.62 -9.76 12.01
N VAL A 130 9.06 -8.57 11.79
CA VAL A 130 8.24 -7.89 12.83
C VAL A 130 6.95 -8.67 13.10
N TYR A 131 6.34 -9.24 12.07
CA TYR A 131 5.17 -10.11 12.23
C TYR A 131 5.46 -11.34 13.09
N ALA A 132 6.59 -11.99 12.88
CA ALA A 132 7.03 -13.11 13.71
C ALA A 132 7.24 -12.67 15.16
N ALA A 133 7.95 -11.56 15.40
CA ALA A 133 8.16 -11.03 16.75
C ALA A 133 6.86 -10.72 17.47
N VAL A 134 5.93 -10.02 16.81
CA VAL A 134 4.60 -9.69 17.35
C VAL A 134 3.80 -10.96 17.65
N THR A 135 3.84 -11.95 16.76
CA THR A 135 3.14 -13.22 16.96
C THR A 135 3.72 -14.01 18.14
N THR A 136 5.04 -14.00 18.33
CA THR A 136 5.69 -14.62 19.50
C THR A 136 5.26 -13.96 20.80
N VAL A 137 5.21 -12.61 20.84
CA VAL A 137 4.79 -11.86 22.03
C VAL A 137 3.31 -12.08 22.35
N LEU A 138 2.47 -12.22 21.33
CA LEU A 138 1.02 -12.41 21.49
C LEU A 138 0.59 -13.89 21.53
N GLY A 139 1.53 -14.84 21.56
CA GLY A 139 1.27 -16.26 21.32
C GLY A 139 0.29 -16.92 22.30
N ASP A 140 0.14 -16.36 23.49
CA ASP A 140 -0.77 -16.86 24.53
C ASP A 140 -2.23 -16.39 24.36
N LEU A 141 -2.52 -15.53 23.36
CA LEU A 141 -3.86 -15.00 23.14
C LEU A 141 -4.67 -15.87 22.17
N PRO A 142 -5.85 -16.39 22.58
CA PRO A 142 -6.70 -17.26 21.74
C PRO A 142 -7.13 -16.63 20.41
N VAL A 143 -7.16 -15.30 20.35
CA VAL A 143 -7.58 -14.51 19.18
C VAL A 143 -6.54 -14.50 18.05
N VAL A 144 -5.28 -14.87 18.32
CA VAL A 144 -4.17 -14.71 17.37
C VAL A 144 -3.97 -15.93 16.47
N THR A 145 -4.49 -17.10 16.88
CA THR A 145 -4.14 -18.40 16.30
C THR A 145 -5.21 -19.00 15.38
N ALA A 146 -6.39 -18.39 15.26
CA ALA A 146 -7.47 -18.87 14.41
C ALA A 146 -7.72 -17.95 13.20
N PRO A 147 -7.17 -18.28 12.01
CA PRO A 147 -7.55 -17.61 10.76
C PRO A 147 -9.07 -17.67 10.56
N ALA A 148 -9.68 -16.57 10.12
CA ALA A 148 -11.09 -16.61 9.77
C ALA A 148 -11.31 -17.54 8.57
N GLU A 149 -12.37 -18.34 8.63
CA GLU A 149 -12.79 -19.15 7.49
C GLU A 149 -13.10 -18.25 6.28
N LEU A 150 -12.79 -18.75 5.09
CA LEU A 150 -12.99 -18.01 3.86
C LEU A 150 -14.48 -17.94 3.50
N ARG A 151 -15.15 -16.87 3.94
CA ARG A 151 -16.55 -16.59 3.60
C ARG A 151 -16.69 -15.84 2.26
N PRO A 152 -17.84 -15.96 1.57
CA PRO A 152 -18.10 -15.23 0.32
C PRO A 152 -17.93 -13.70 0.45
N VAL A 153 -18.23 -13.14 1.62
CA VAL A 153 -18.03 -11.71 1.89
C VAL A 153 -16.57 -11.28 1.73
N HIS A 154 -15.60 -12.12 2.13
CA HIS A 154 -14.18 -11.81 1.96
C HIS A 154 -13.83 -11.72 0.48
N LEU A 155 -14.33 -12.65 -0.34
CA LEU A 155 -14.11 -12.66 -1.79
C LEU A 155 -14.73 -11.42 -2.46
N VAL A 156 -15.95 -11.04 -2.10
CA VAL A 156 -16.61 -9.84 -2.63
C VAL A 156 -15.82 -8.58 -2.28
N VAL A 157 -15.43 -8.42 -1.01
CA VAL A 157 -14.65 -7.26 -0.56
C VAL A 157 -13.29 -7.22 -1.26
N THR A 158 -12.61 -8.35 -1.40
CA THR A 158 -11.36 -8.45 -2.15
C THR A 158 -11.55 -8.07 -3.63
N ALA A 159 -12.61 -8.56 -4.28
CA ALA A 159 -12.90 -8.23 -5.67
C ALA A 159 -13.16 -6.72 -5.85
N VAL A 160 -13.97 -6.11 -4.99
CA VAL A 160 -14.22 -4.66 -5.00
C VAL A 160 -12.92 -3.88 -4.80
N PHE A 161 -12.08 -4.30 -3.85
CA PHE A 161 -10.78 -3.67 -3.62
C PHE A 161 -9.87 -3.74 -4.85
N LEU A 162 -9.75 -4.90 -5.50
CA LEU A 162 -8.93 -5.06 -6.70
C LEU A 162 -9.46 -4.24 -7.88
N LEU A 163 -10.79 -4.19 -8.07
CA LEU A 163 -11.42 -3.36 -9.11
C LEU A 163 -11.15 -1.88 -8.86
N ALA A 164 -11.30 -1.41 -7.63
CA ALA A 164 -11.01 -0.04 -7.25
C ALA A 164 -9.52 0.29 -7.43
N TYR A 165 -8.62 -0.64 -7.07
CA TYR A 165 -7.18 -0.52 -7.30
C TYR A 165 -6.86 -0.34 -8.79
N VAL A 166 -7.35 -1.24 -9.65
CA VAL A 166 -7.14 -1.16 -11.10
C VAL A 166 -7.74 0.13 -11.68
N ALA A 167 -8.95 0.52 -11.28
CA ALA A 167 -9.60 1.74 -11.75
C ALA A 167 -8.79 3.00 -11.37
N THR A 168 -8.17 3.00 -10.20
CA THR A 168 -7.33 4.10 -9.71
C THR A 168 -6.00 4.14 -10.47
N GLU A 169 -5.32 3.00 -10.64
CA GLU A 169 -4.03 2.92 -11.34
C GLU A 169 -4.13 3.23 -12.82
N THR A 170 -5.23 2.82 -13.46
CA THR A 170 -5.50 3.12 -14.88
C THR A 170 -6.05 4.52 -15.12
N GLY A 171 -6.43 5.24 -14.05
CA GLY A 171 -7.02 6.57 -14.14
C GLY A 171 -8.39 6.62 -14.84
N VAL A 172 -9.09 5.48 -14.97
CA VAL A 172 -10.38 5.40 -15.68
C VAL A 172 -11.42 6.36 -15.09
N TYR A 173 -11.39 6.59 -13.78
CA TYR A 173 -12.27 7.55 -13.10
C TYR A 173 -12.10 8.99 -13.59
N ARG A 174 -10.93 9.36 -14.13
CA ARG A 174 -10.64 10.70 -14.68
C ARG A 174 -11.25 10.92 -16.06
N ARG A 175 -11.70 9.86 -16.74
CA ARG A 175 -12.34 9.97 -18.07
C ARG A 175 -13.71 10.66 -18.02
N SER A 176 -14.36 10.65 -16.86
CA SER A 176 -15.64 11.33 -16.63
C SER A 176 -15.45 12.47 -15.63
N SER A 177 -15.67 13.70 -16.08
CA SER A 177 -15.57 14.90 -15.22
C SER A 177 -16.54 14.84 -14.05
N ARG A 178 -17.77 14.36 -14.27
CA ARG A 178 -18.79 14.22 -13.21
C ARG A 178 -18.36 13.23 -12.14
N LEU A 179 -17.86 12.05 -12.55
CA LEU A 179 -17.38 11.04 -11.60
C LEU A 179 -16.16 11.55 -10.83
N TYR A 180 -15.21 12.17 -11.53
CA TYR A 180 -14.03 12.76 -10.91
C TYR A 180 -14.40 13.81 -9.86
N VAL A 181 -15.24 14.80 -10.22
CA VAL A 181 -15.68 15.85 -9.29
C VAL A 181 -16.49 15.27 -8.13
N ALA A 182 -17.37 14.29 -8.37
CA ALA A 182 -18.12 13.64 -7.30
C ALA A 182 -17.20 12.94 -6.29
N LEU A 183 -16.18 12.22 -6.77
CA LEU A 183 -15.20 11.54 -5.90
C LEU A 183 -14.32 12.54 -5.14
N VAL A 184 -13.88 13.62 -5.80
CA VAL A 184 -13.10 14.68 -5.16
C VAL A 184 -13.93 15.37 -4.08
N ASN A 185 -15.17 15.76 -4.38
CA ASN A 185 -16.07 16.40 -3.43
C ASN A 185 -16.40 15.49 -2.25
N ALA A 186 -16.59 14.19 -2.49
CA ALA A 186 -16.82 13.21 -1.43
C ALA A 186 -15.60 13.00 -0.51
N GLY A 187 -14.39 13.29 -1.00
CA GLY A 187 -13.15 13.20 -0.22
C GLY A 187 -12.79 14.48 0.53
N GLN A 188 -13.50 15.59 0.32
CA GLN A 188 -13.26 16.83 1.05
C GLN A 188 -13.85 16.73 2.47
N PRO A 189 -13.18 17.30 3.49
CA PRO A 189 -13.76 17.42 4.81
C PRO A 189 -15.05 18.26 4.74
N PRO A 190 -16.04 18.00 5.63
CA PRO A 190 -17.23 18.84 5.73
C PRO A 190 -16.85 20.32 5.93
N ALA A 191 -17.54 21.24 5.26
CA ALA A 191 -17.19 22.67 5.29
C ALA A 191 -17.19 23.25 6.71
N ASN A 192 -18.02 22.71 7.60
CA ASN A 192 -18.11 23.09 9.02
C ASN A 192 -16.99 22.50 9.90
N THR A 193 -16.03 21.77 9.31
CA THR A 193 -14.82 21.27 10.00
C THR A 193 -13.56 21.98 9.54
N LEU A 194 -13.69 22.96 8.63
CA LEU A 194 -12.59 23.76 8.12
C LEU A 194 -12.46 25.03 8.96
N THR A 195 -11.37 25.13 9.73
CA THR A 195 -11.03 26.38 10.40
C THR A 195 -10.41 27.35 9.39
N THR A 196 -11.16 28.39 9.02
CA THR A 196 -10.72 29.35 7.99
C THR A 196 -10.11 30.62 8.58
N THR A 197 -10.28 30.82 9.89
CA THR A 197 -9.76 31.96 10.65
C THR A 197 -9.04 31.48 11.90
N THR A 198 -7.95 32.15 12.28
CA THR A 198 -7.15 31.83 13.48
C THR A 198 -7.98 31.87 14.77
N GLU A 199 -9.04 32.68 14.82
CA GLU A 199 -9.94 32.80 15.97
C GLU A 199 -10.75 31.52 16.25
N GLU A 200 -10.86 30.61 15.27
CA GLU A 200 -11.62 29.36 15.35
C GLU A 200 -10.82 28.20 15.99
N TYR A 201 -9.56 28.43 16.38
CA TYR A 201 -8.69 27.43 17.01
C TYR A 201 -8.78 27.40 18.55
N ASP A 202 -9.29 28.47 19.17
CA ASP A 202 -9.26 28.72 20.61
C ASP A 202 -10.61 28.44 21.33
N GLU A 203 -11.60 27.87 20.63
CA GLU A 203 -12.84 27.33 21.23
C GLU A 203 -12.69 25.86 21.65
#